data_AF-A0A1A7BY97-F1
#
_entry.id   AF-A0A1A7BY97-F1
#
_cell.length_a   1.000
_cell.length_b   1.000
_cell.length_c   1.000
_cell.angle_alpha   90.00
_cell.angle_beta   90.00
_cell.angle_gamma   90.00
#
_symmetry.space_group_name_H-M   'P 1'
#
loop_
_entity.id
_entity.type
_entity.pdbx_description
1 polymer ?
#
loop_
_entity_poly.entity_id
_entity_poly.type
_entity_poly.pdbx_seq_one_letter_code
_entity_poly.pdbx_strand_id
1 'polypeptide(L)' 'MAGINEVQAQAQLDAYLAAETAVLSGQSYEIAGRKLTRADLGAIQQGVKIWNDRLINLAGKARGRSRSRTVVVGG' A
#
# COMPACT_ATOMS: atom_id res chain seq x y z
N MET A 1 -6.15 -16.94 -5.07
CA MET A 1 -5.28 -15.82 -5.51
C MET A 1 -4.64 -15.23 -4.28
N ALA A 2 -3.38 -15.52 -4.02
CA ALA A 2 -2.64 -14.88 -2.93
C ALA A 2 -2.29 -13.44 -3.36
N GLY A 3 -3.30 -12.57 -3.32
CA GLY A 3 -3.07 -11.13 -3.33
C GLY A 3 -2.37 -10.77 -2.03
N ILE A 4 -1.41 -9.87 -2.12
CA ILE A 4 -0.64 -9.30 -1.01
C ILE A 4 -1.56 -9.07 0.20
N ASN A 5 -1.21 -9.59 1.38
CA ASN A 5 -2.01 -9.43 2.59
C ASN A 5 -1.96 -7.97 3.07
N GLU A 6 -2.99 -7.47 3.78
CA GLU A 6 -2.99 -6.11 4.35
C GLU A 6 -1.72 -5.83 5.16
N VAL A 7 -1.27 -6.82 5.96
CA VAL A 7 -0.04 -6.73 6.75
C VAL A 7 1.20 -6.49 5.86
N GLN A 8 1.27 -7.16 4.71
CA GLN A 8 2.36 -6.97 3.77
C GLN A 8 2.30 -5.60 3.08
N ALA A 9 1.10 -5.14 2.73
CA ALA A 9 0.91 -3.80 2.16
C ALA A 9 1.27 -2.70 3.18
N GLN A 10 0.90 -2.88 4.44
CA GLN A 10 1.24 -1.98 5.55
C GLN A 10 2.75 -1.91 5.76
N ALA A 11 3.41 -3.07 5.85
CA ALA A 11 4.86 -3.15 6.01
C ALA A 11 5.60 -2.44 4.86
N GLN A 12 5.08 -2.55 3.64
CA GLN A 12 5.67 -1.87 2.50
C GLN A 12 5.46 -0.36 2.56
N LEU A 13 4.27 0.09 2.96
CA LEU A 13 3.99 1.51 3.16
C LEU A 13 4.90 2.14 4.23
N ASP A 14 5.08 1.46 5.37
CA ASP A 14 6.01 1.86 6.42
C ASP A 14 7.46 1.96 5.91
N ALA A 15 7.90 1.00 5.09
CA ALA A 15 9.24 1.04 4.50
C ALA A 15 9.41 2.28 3.59
N TYR A 16 8.40 2.64 2.80
CA TYR A 16 8.45 3.84 1.95
C TYR A 16 8.42 5.15 2.78
N LEU A 17 7.69 5.19 3.90
CA LEU A 17 7.70 6.35 4.82
C LEU A 17 9.07 6.52 5.51
N ALA A 18 9.66 5.41 5.95
CA ALA A 18 11.02 5.42 6.49
C ALA A 18 12.04 5.88 5.44
N ALA A 19 11.88 5.44 4.18
CA ALA A 19 12.70 5.91 3.07
C ALA A 19 12.56 7.42 2.86
N GLU A 20 11.34 7.97 2.87
CA GLU A 20 11.12 9.42 2.76
C GLU A 20 11.86 10.18 3.87
N THR A 21 11.75 9.71 5.11
CA THR A 21 12.42 10.34 6.26
C THR A 21 13.95 10.29 6.15
N ALA A 22 14.50 9.13 5.76
CA ALA A 22 15.93 8.94 5.56
C ALA A 22 16.46 9.85 4.45
N VAL A 23 15.74 9.91 3.33
CA VAL A 23 16.04 10.73 2.17
C VAL A 23 15.96 12.22 2.49
N LEU A 24 14.95 12.65 3.25
CA LEU A 24 14.84 14.02 3.75
C LEU A 24 16.00 14.39 4.68
N SER A 25 16.50 13.44 5.46
CA SER A 25 17.68 13.58 6.32
C SER A 25 19.01 13.54 5.54
N GLY A 26 18.98 13.33 4.22
CA GLY A 26 20.18 13.29 3.37
C GLY A 26 20.83 11.91 3.26
N GLN A 27 20.18 10.85 3.76
CA GLN A 27 20.66 9.47 3.62
C GLN A 27 20.04 8.80 2.39
N SER A 28 20.80 7.95 1.71
CA SER A 28 20.25 7.10 0.64
C SER A 28 19.64 5.83 1.26
N TYR A 29 18.44 5.47 0.82
CA TYR A 29 17.72 4.30 1.31
C TYR A 29 17.60 3.25 0.20
N GLU A 30 17.67 1.95 0.50
CA GLU A 30 17.55 0.90 -0.53
C GLU A 30 16.35 -0.01 -0.24
N ILE A 31 15.38 -0.04 -1.15
CA ILE A 31 14.20 -0.92 -1.08
C ILE A 31 14.20 -1.85 -2.28
N ALA A 32 14.14 -3.15 -2.02
CA ALA A 32 13.99 -4.18 -3.05
C ALA A 32 15.04 -4.07 -4.18
N GLY A 33 16.29 -3.74 -3.83
CA GLY A 33 17.40 -3.57 -4.79
C GLY A 33 17.36 -2.26 -5.58
N ARG A 34 16.46 -1.33 -5.25
CA ARG A 34 16.44 0.02 -5.80
C ARG A 34 16.91 1.01 -4.76
N LYS A 35 17.92 1.81 -5.12
CA LYS A 35 18.41 2.91 -4.31
C LYS A 35 17.50 4.12 -4.51
N LEU A 36 16.86 4.56 -3.43
CA LEU A 36 16.01 5.73 -3.34
C LEU A 36 16.82 6.86 -2.72
N THR A 37 16.84 7.99 -3.41
CA THR A 37 17.57 9.19 -2.99
C THR A 37 16.65 10.41 -2.99
N ARG A 38 17.18 11.57 -2.58
CA ARG A 38 16.44 12.84 -2.56
C ARG A 38 15.97 13.29 -3.93
N ALA A 39 16.63 12.82 -4.99
CA ALA A 39 16.17 13.02 -6.36
C ALA A 39 14.88 12.23 -6.67
N ASP A 40 14.67 11.10 -6.00
CA ASP A 40 13.56 10.18 -6.22
C ASP A 40 12.36 10.45 -5.31
N LEU A 41 12.34 11.59 -4.61
CA LEU A 41 11.31 11.93 -3.61
C LEU A 41 9.89 11.86 -4.21
N GLY A 42 9.73 12.27 -5.47
CA GLY A 42 8.48 12.11 -6.20
C GLY A 42 8.08 10.64 -6.41
N ALA A 43 9.03 9.75 -6.69
CA ALA A 43 8.78 8.32 -6.83
C ALA A 43 8.44 7.66 -5.48
N ILE A 44 9.07 8.11 -4.39
CA ILE A 44 8.77 7.66 -3.02
C ILE A 44 7.32 8.01 -2.67
N GLN A 45 6.91 9.26 -2.88
CA GLN A 45 5.55 9.72 -2.61
C GLN A 45 4.50 8.99 -3.46
N GLN A 46 4.81 8.75 -4.74
CA GLN A 46 3.96 7.91 -5.60
C GLN A 46 3.86 6.48 -5.06
N GLY A 47 4.97 5.90 -4.60
CA GLY A 47 5.00 4.59 -3.96
C GLY A 47 4.09 4.53 -2.74
N VAL A 48 4.22 5.50 -1.81
CA VAL A 48 3.35 5.63 -0.63
C VAL A 48 1.89 5.69 -1.04
N LYS A 49 1.53 6.53 -2.02
CA LYS A 49 0.14 6.64 -2.50
C LYS A 49 -0.37 5.31 -3.06
N ILE A 50 0.41 4.62 -3.89
CA ILE A 50 0.03 3.34 -4.48
C ILE A 50 -0.22 2.28 -3.39
N TRP A 51 0.67 2.18 -2.41
CA TRP A 51 0.53 1.20 -1.33
C TRP A 51 -0.65 1.54 -0.41
N ASN A 52 -0.87 2.82 -0.12
CA ASN A 52 -2.02 3.29 0.64
C ASN A 52 -3.34 2.96 -0.10
N ASP A 53 -3.42 3.29 -1.39
CA ASP A 53 -4.58 2.97 -2.22
C ASP A 53 -4.83 1.46 -2.27
N ARG A 54 -3.76 0.64 -2.37
CA ARG A 54 -3.88 -0.83 -2.30
C ARG A 54 -4.42 -1.30 -0.95
N LEU A 55 -3.95 -0.71 0.15
CA LEU A 55 -4.38 -1.07 1.49
C LEU A 55 -5.86 -0.73 1.70
N ILE A 56 -6.30 0.46 1.28
CA ILE A 56 -7.71 0.87 1.28
C ILE A 56 -8.55 -0.08 0.43
N ASN A 57 -8.08 -0.46 -0.76
CA ASN A 57 -8.79 -1.40 -1.63
C ASN A 57 -8.87 -2.82 -1.03
N LEU A 58 -7.82 -3.29 -0.35
CA LEU A 58 -7.80 -4.57 0.34
C LEU A 58 -8.76 -4.57 1.54
N ALA A 59 -8.73 -3.51 2.36
CA ALA A 59 -9.65 -3.29 3.47
C ALA A 59 -11.11 -3.16 3.01
N GLY A 60 -11.33 -2.46 1.90
CA GLY A 60 -12.62 -2.32 1.25
C GLY A 60 -13.15 -3.66 0.71
N LYS A 61 -12.29 -4.49 0.11
CA LYS A 61 -12.65 -5.85 -0.33
C LYS A 61 -12.97 -6.78 0.84
N ALA A 62 -12.25 -6.66 1.96
CA ALA A 62 -12.55 -7.42 3.17
C ALA A 62 -13.93 -7.04 3.73
N ARG A 63 -14.29 -5.74 3.73
CA ARG A 63 -15.62 -5.25 4.17
C ARG A 63 -16.75 -5.49 3.16
N GLY A 64 -16.45 -5.51 1.86
CA GLY A 64 -17.44 -5.67 0.78
C GLY A 64 -17.89 -7.11 0.54
N ARG A 65 -17.20 -8.11 1.09
CA ARG A 65 -17.54 -9.53 0.91
C ARG A 65 -18.69 -10.03 1.81
N SER A 66 -19.29 -9.14 2.61
CA SER A 66 -20.40 -9.47 3.49
C SER A 66 -21.74 -8.92 3.02
N ARG A 67 -22.13 -9.02 1.75
CA ARG A 67 -23.54 -8.83 1.34
C ARG A 67 -23.93 -9.74 0.16
N SER A 68 -23.83 -11.05 0.36
CA SER A 68 -24.74 -11.98 -0.31
C SER A 68 -26.14 -11.73 0.26
N ARG A 69 -26.81 -10.71 -0.26
CA ARG A 69 -28.23 -10.48 0.01
C ARG A 69 -28.97 -11.42 -0.93
N THR A 70 -29.37 -12.58 -0.42
CA THR A 70 -30.31 -13.44 -1.16
C THR A 70 -31.62 -12.65 -1.25
N VAL A 71 -31.81 -11.96 -2.38
CA VAL A 71 -33.12 -11.44 -2.75
C VAL A 71 -33.88 -12.63 -3.30
N VAL A 72 -34.64 -13.31 -2.44
CA VAL A 72 -35.69 -14.22 -2.93
C VAL A 72 -36.84 -13.31 -3.38
N VAL A 73 -37.10 -13.37 -4.68
CA VAL A 73 -38.20 -12.72 -5.40
C VAL A 73 -39.54 -13.36 -5.00
N GLY A 74 -40.62 -12.62 -5.19
CA GLY A 74 -41.95 -12.87 -4.63
C GLY A 74 -42.56 -14.27 -4.82
N GLY A 75 -43.54 -14.52 -3.94
CA GLY A 75 -44.53 -15.59 -3.96
C GLY A 75 -45.64 -15.22 -2.99
#